data_AF-A0A966NRX7-F1
#
_entry.id   AF-A0A966NRX7-F1
#
_cell.length_a   1.000
_cell.length_b   1.000
_cell.length_c   1.000
_cell.angle_alpha   90.00
_cell.angle_beta   90.00
_cell.angle_gamma   90.00
#
_symmetry.space_group_name_H-M   'P 1'
#
loop_
_entity.id
_entity.type
_entity.pdbx_description
1 polymer ?
#
loop_
_entity_poly.entity_id
_entity_poly.type
_entity_poly.pdbx_seq_one_letter_code
_entity_poly.pdbx_strand_id
1 'polypeptide(L)'
;MKLEDYLPGVPDFPKPGVLFRDIGPLLANADAFAHTVQSLGKLSSSYSFDSILGIESRGFIFASALANHLHKGLVMVRKPNKLPP
;
A
#
# COMPACT_ATOMS: atom_id res chain seq x y z
N MET A 1 -17.42 4.88 1.58
CA MET A 1 -16.36 5.85 1.94
C MET A 1 -15.62 6.21 0.66
N LYS A 2 -15.27 7.47 0.45
CA LYS A 2 -14.51 7.92 -0.72
C LYS A 2 -13.05 8.12 -0.31
N LEU A 3 -12.14 7.27 -0.76
CA LEU A 3 -10.75 7.25 -0.27
C LEU A 3 -9.93 8.43 -0.81
N GLU A 4 -10.33 9.00 -1.94
CA GLU A 4 -9.68 10.14 -2.59
C GLU A 4 -9.67 11.38 -1.68
N ASP A 5 -10.63 11.50 -0.77
CA ASP A 5 -10.73 12.60 0.19
C ASP A 5 -9.58 12.56 1.23
N TYR A 6 -8.88 11.43 1.34
CA TYR A 6 -7.73 11.20 2.23
C TYR A 6 -6.38 11.19 1.49
N LEU A 7 -6.38 11.52 0.19
CA LEU A 7 -5.20 11.46 -0.68
C LEU A 7 -4.91 12.84 -1.31
N PRO A 8 -4.54 13.85 -0.50
CA PRO A 8 -4.24 15.17 -1.02
C PRO A 8 -3.11 15.11 -2.04
N GLY A 9 -3.25 15.95 -3.07
CA GLY A 9 -2.24 16.11 -4.11
C GLY A 9 -1.21 17.15 -3.71
N VAL A 10 0.07 16.81 -3.87
CA VAL A 10 1.20 17.73 -3.77
C VAL A 10 1.75 17.93 -5.19
N PRO A 11 1.47 19.08 -5.84
CA PRO A 11 1.96 19.34 -7.19
C PRO A 11 3.48 19.48 -7.21
N ASP A 12 4.08 19.12 -8.34
CA ASP A 12 5.51 19.25 -8.65
C ASP A 12 6.48 18.57 -7.67
N PHE A 13 6.03 17.50 -7.01
CA PHE A 13 6.85 16.70 -6.09
C PHE A 13 7.01 15.25 -6.57
N PRO A 14 8.20 14.64 -6.48
CA PRO A 14 9.49 15.24 -6.07
C PRO A 14 10.16 16.06 -7.20
N LYS A 15 9.51 16.20 -8.35
CA LYS A 15 10.01 16.95 -9.51
C LYS A 15 8.84 17.59 -10.28
N PRO A 16 9.10 18.62 -11.08
CA PRO A 16 8.07 19.28 -11.89
C PRO A 16 7.29 18.32 -12.78
N GLY A 17 5.99 18.56 -12.91
CA GLY A 17 5.04 17.77 -13.72
C GLY A 17 4.48 16.53 -13.01
N VAL A 18 4.82 16.28 -11.75
CA VAL A 18 4.30 15.15 -10.97
C VAL A 18 3.29 15.64 -9.93
N LEU A 19 2.06 15.14 -9.97
CA LEU A 19 1.10 15.29 -8.87
C LEU A 19 1.29 14.11 -7.90
N PHE A 20 2.03 14.33 -6.82
CA PHE A 20 2.24 13.32 -5.80
C PHE A 20 0.98 13.15 -4.95
N ARG A 21 0.55 11.90 -4.74
CA ARG A 21 -0.55 11.60 -3.81
C ARG A 21 0.04 11.21 -2.46
N ASP A 22 -0.20 12.06 -1.46
CA ASP A 22 0.23 11.76 -0.09
C ASP A 22 -0.73 10.77 0.57
N ILE A 23 -0.19 9.64 1.02
CA ILE A 23 -0.94 8.58 1.69
C ILE A 23 -1.00 8.79 3.21
N GLY A 24 -0.23 9.73 3.76
CA GLY A 24 -0.13 10.00 5.19
C GLY A 24 -1.51 10.19 5.86
N PRO A 25 -2.40 11.04 5.34
CA PRO A 25 -3.73 11.25 5.92
C PRO A 25 -4.61 9.99 5.89
N LEU A 26 -4.53 9.19 4.82
CA LEU A 26 -5.22 7.90 4.74
C LEU A 26 -4.72 6.93 5.81
N LEU A 27 -3.41 6.85 6.01
CA LEU A 27 -2.80 5.97 7.02
C LEU A 27 -3.12 6.43 8.46
N ALA A 28 -3.22 7.75 8.69
CA ALA A 28 -3.53 8.32 9.99
C ALA A 28 -5.00 8.13 10.40
N ASN A 29 -5.90 7.94 9.42
CA ASN A 29 -7.31 7.66 9.68
C ASN A 29 -7.56 6.15 9.76
N ALA A 30 -7.87 5.66 10.96
CA ALA A 30 -8.05 4.22 11.21
C ALA A 30 -9.14 3.58 10.34
N ASP A 31 -10.27 4.26 10.15
CA ASP A 31 -11.38 3.75 9.35
C ASP A 31 -11.02 3.70 7.86
N ALA A 32 -10.35 4.73 7.35
CA ALA A 32 -9.90 4.77 5.96
C ALA A 32 -8.85 3.70 5.67
N PHE A 33 -7.89 3.50 6.57
CA PHE A 33 -6.88 2.46 6.42
C PHE A 33 -7.50 1.05 6.48
N ALA A 34 -8.38 0.78 7.46
CA ALA A 34 -9.08 -0.49 7.57
C ALA A 34 -9.96 -0.76 6.33
N HIS A 35 -10.71 0.25 5.87
CA HIS A 35 -11.52 0.17 4.66
C HIS A 35 -10.68 -0.14 3.42
N THR A 36 -9.50 0.47 3.30
CA THR A 36 -8.55 0.23 2.21
C THR A 36 -8.08 -1.22 2.22
N VAL A 37 -7.61 -1.74 3.36
CA VAL A 37 -7.13 -3.13 3.48
C VAL A 37 -8.25 -4.13 3.17
N GLN A 38 -9.45 -3.91 3.70
CA GLN A 38 -10.61 -4.77 3.42
C GLN A 38 -10.98 -4.75 1.93
N SER A 39 -10.93 -3.58 1.29
CA SER A 39 -11.23 -3.43 -0.14
C SER A 39 -10.20 -4.14 -1.01
N LEU A 40 -8.91 -4.04 -0.66
CA LEU A 40 -7.84 -4.81 -1.31
C LEU A 40 -8.04 -6.32 -1.14
N GLY A 41 -8.42 -6.77 0.06
CA GLY A 41 -8.75 -8.18 0.33
C GLY A 41 -9.88 -8.69 -0.57
N LYS A 42 -10.97 -7.93 -0.67
CA LYS A 42 -12.10 -8.25 -1.55
C LYS A 42 -11.69 -8.28 -3.03
N LEU A 43 -10.89 -7.33 -3.48
CA LEU A 43 -10.37 -7.31 -4.86
C LEU A 43 -9.47 -8.53 -5.14
N SER A 44 -8.71 -8.97 -4.14
CA SER A 44 -7.81 -10.11 -4.29
C SER A 44 -8.53 -11.47 -4.29
N SER A 45 -9.80 -11.56 -3.86
CA SER A 45 -10.49 -12.84 -3.67
C SER A 45 -10.75 -13.62 -4.97
N SER A 46 -10.68 -12.96 -6.12
CA SER A 46 -10.79 -13.61 -7.43
C SER A 46 -9.51 -14.33 -7.86
N TYR A 47 -8.41 -14.18 -7.12
CA TYR A 47 -7.11 -14.75 -7.45
C TYR A 47 -6.72 -15.83 -6.43
N SER A 48 -6.06 -16.89 -6.93
CA SER A 48 -5.38 -17.87 -6.08
C SER A 48 -3.90 -17.47 -5.94
N PHE A 49 -3.44 -17.30 -4.70
CA PHE A 49 -2.05 -16.94 -4.39
C PHE A 49 -1.68 -17.33 -2.96
N ASP A 50 -0.38 -17.47 -2.72
CA ASP A 50 0.18 -17.87 -1.42
C ASP A 50 0.90 -16.74 -0.69
N SER A 51 1.26 -15.68 -1.42
CA SER A 51 2.06 -14.58 -0.89
C SER A 51 1.67 -13.23 -1.49
N ILE A 52 1.87 -12.17 -0.70
CA ILE A 52 1.76 -10.77 -1.10
C ILE A 52 3.17 -10.21 -1.29
N LEU A 53 3.41 -9.58 -2.42
CA LEU A 53 4.67 -8.89 -2.72
C LEU A 53 4.56 -7.41 -2.37
N GLY A 54 5.32 -6.93 -1.40
CA GLY A 54 5.47 -5.51 -1.12
C GLY A 54 6.59 -4.91 -1.96
N ILE A 55 6.32 -3.83 -2.70
CA ILE A 55 7.34 -3.13 -3.50
C ILE A 55 7.80 -1.89 -2.75
N GLU A 56 9.06 -1.90 -2.29
CA GLU A 56 9.69 -0.77 -1.60
C GLU A 56 8.94 -0.28 -0.35
N SER A 57 9.53 0.71 0.34
CA SER A 57 9.09 1.11 1.68
C SER A 57 7.60 1.45 1.82
N ARG A 58 7.01 2.16 0.84
CA ARG A 58 5.58 2.55 0.91
C ARG A 58 4.64 1.39 0.56
N GLY A 59 5.07 0.50 -0.32
CA GLY A 59 4.30 -0.71 -0.64
C GLY A 59 4.22 -1.67 0.54
N PHE A 60 5.26 -1.71 1.39
CA PHE A 60 5.30 -2.57 2.57
C PHE A 60 4.16 -2.32 3.55
N ILE A 61 3.66 -1.08 3.66
CA ILE A 61 2.59 -0.72 4.61
C ILE A 61 1.31 -1.48 4.27
N PHE A 62 0.83 -1.35 3.03
CA PHE A 62 -0.38 -2.03 2.60
C PHE A 62 -0.16 -3.54 2.41
N ALA A 63 1.00 -3.94 1.89
CA ALA A 63 1.32 -5.35 1.68
C ALA A 63 1.35 -6.14 3.00
N SER A 64 1.96 -5.59 4.05
CA SER A 64 2.00 -6.23 5.36
C SER A 64 0.61 -6.31 6.01
N ALA A 65 -0.17 -5.22 5.96
CA ALA A 65 -1.53 -5.21 6.48
C ALA A 65 -2.43 -6.22 5.75
N LEU A 66 -2.33 -6.29 4.41
CA LEU A 66 -3.09 -7.23 3.60
C LEU A 66 -2.66 -8.68 3.83
N ALA A 67 -1.35 -8.95 3.88
CA ALA A 67 -0.83 -10.28 4.17
C ALA A 67 -1.31 -10.79 5.54
N ASN A 68 -1.29 -9.92 6.56
CA ASN A 68 -1.84 -10.24 7.87
C ASN A 68 -3.36 -10.48 7.82
N HIS A 69 -4.11 -9.60 7.12
CA HIS A 69 -5.56 -9.72 6.99
C HIS A 69 -6.01 -11.02 6.29
N LEU A 70 -5.26 -11.48 5.29
CA LEU A 70 -5.58 -12.68 4.51
C LEU A 70 -4.89 -13.95 5.01
N HIS A 71 -4.07 -13.84 6.06
CA HIS A 71 -3.22 -14.94 6.55
C HIS A 71 -2.33 -15.56 5.45
N LYS A 72 -1.61 -14.70 4.73
CA LYS A 72 -0.69 -15.08 3.63
C LYS A 72 0.75 -14.65 3.91
N GLY A 73 1.71 -15.24 3.20
CA GLY A 73 3.12 -14.84 3.28
C GLY A 73 3.33 -13.41 2.78
N LEU A 74 4.31 -12.69 3.33
CA LEU A 74 4.77 -11.39 2.83
C LEU A 74 6.18 -11.54 2.24
N VAL A 75 6.36 -11.11 1.00
CA VAL A 75 7.67 -11.02 0.35
C VAL A 75 7.99 -9.56 0.12
N MET A 76 9.14 -9.11 0.64
CA MET A 76 9.61 -7.74 0.47
C MET A 76 10.57 -7.64 -0.72
N VAL A 77 10.22 -6.81 -1.71
CA VAL A 77 11.10 -6.47 -2.82
C VAL A 77 11.64 -5.07 -2.65
N ARG A 78 12.95 -4.92 -2.81
CA ARG A 78 13.67 -3.66 -2.68
C ARG A 78 14.59 -3.45 -3.87
N LYS A 79 15.01 -2.20 -4.06
CA LYS A 79 16.10 -1.84 -4.97
C LYS A 79 17.37 -2.66 -4.65
N PRO A 80 18.26 -2.84 -5.64
CA PRO A 80 19.53 -3.54 -5.46
C PRO A 80 20.29 -3.04 -4.22
N ASN A 81 20.98 -3.96 -3.54
CA ASN A 81 21.79 -3.70 -2.34
C ASN A 81 21.01 -3.26 -1.08
N LYS A 82 19.69 -3.50 -1.03
CA LYS A 82 18.84 -3.19 0.14
C LYS A 82 18.28 -4.43 0.86
N LEU A 83 18.58 -5.61 0.36
CA LEU A 83 18.30 -6.90 1.02
C LEU A 83 19.63 -7.51 1.48
N PRO A 84 19.62 -8.30 2.57
CA PRO A 84 20.77 -9.12 2.95
C PRO A 84 21.14 -10.06 1.79
N PRO A 85 22.41 -10.49 1.69
CA PRO A 85 22.79 -11.57 0.80
C PRO A 85 22.04 -12.86 1.10
#